data_AF-A0AAD6KE24-F1
#
_entry.id   AF-A0AAD6KE24-F1
#
_cell.length_a   1.000
_cell.length_b   1.000
_cell.length_c   1.000
_cell.angle_alpha   90.00
_cell.angle_beta   90.00
_cell.angle_gamma   90.00
#
_symmetry.space_group_name_H-M   'P 1'
#
loop_
_entity.id
_entity.type
_entity.pdbx_description
1 polymer ?
#
loop_
_entity_poly.entity_id
_entity_poly.type
_entity_poly.pdbx_seq_one_letter_code
_entity_poly.pdbx_strand_id
1 'polypeptide(L)'
;MLQVSDIFAESSFRVFADGLNGGGIIKVRCVPSGAKTLTNSALKKGDIYNEAIKSGAKGLPFLKVLDDGEVEGISALVSSLDSTNKEQLLCRSRGSYHFTERSSQSAGLD
;
A
#
# COMPACT_ATOMS: atom_id res chain seq x y z
N MET A 1 -5.08 10.37 -4.35
CA MET A 1 -4.41 9.05 -4.26
C MET A 1 -3.72 8.83 -5.59
N LEU A 2 -2.53 8.26 -5.58
CA LEU A 2 -1.73 8.02 -6.78
C LEU A 2 -1.91 6.56 -7.20
N GLN A 3 -2.15 6.31 -8.49
CA GLN A 3 -2.13 4.95 -9.04
C GLN A 3 -0.70 4.51 -9.29
N VAL A 4 -0.37 3.28 -8.89
CA VAL A 4 0.98 2.69 -8.97
C VAL A 4 0.94 1.23 -9.45
N SER A 5 -0.15 0.79 -10.08
CA SER A 5 -0.30 -0.57 -10.60
C SER A 5 0.88 -1.02 -11.46
N ASP A 6 1.44 -0.10 -12.25
CA ASP A 6 2.55 -0.38 -13.16
C ASP A 6 3.83 -0.81 -12.40
N ILE A 7 4.06 -0.28 -11.20
CA ILE A 7 5.21 -0.64 -10.34
C ILE A 7 5.07 -2.07 -9.80
N PHE A 8 3.84 -2.56 -9.66
CA PHE A 8 3.54 -3.86 -9.05
C PHE A 8 3.04 -4.90 -10.06
N ALA A 9 3.13 -4.62 -11.36
CA ALA A 9 2.62 -5.49 -12.42
C ALA A 9 3.15 -6.93 -12.33
N GLU A 10 4.42 -7.09 -11.92
CA GLU A 10 5.08 -8.39 -11.74
C GLU A 10 5.46 -8.65 -10.26
N SER A 11 4.73 -8.05 -9.32
CA SER A 11 5.04 -8.17 -7.89
C SER A 11 4.86 -9.60 -7.38
N SER A 12 5.83 -10.09 -6.61
CA SER A 12 5.73 -11.35 -5.85
C SER A 12 4.84 -11.24 -4.60
N PHE A 13 4.38 -10.03 -4.25
CA PHE A 13 3.45 -9.84 -3.15
C PHE A 13 2.05 -10.26 -3.57
N ARG A 14 1.67 -11.48 -3.17
CA ARG A 14 0.45 -12.17 -3.62
C ARG A 14 -0.84 -11.34 -3.54
N VAL A 15 -1.00 -10.51 -2.52
CA VAL A 15 -2.17 -9.62 -2.38
C VAL A 15 -2.30 -8.72 -3.61
N PHE A 16 -1.22 -8.04 -4.00
CA PHE A 16 -1.18 -7.17 -5.17
C PHE A 16 -1.28 -7.94 -6.49
N ALA A 17 -0.58 -9.07 -6.60
CA ALA A 17 -0.65 -9.92 -7.78
C ALA A 17 -2.08 -10.42 -8.04
N ASP A 18 -2.75 -10.95 -7.01
CA ASP A 18 -4.14 -11.42 -7.11
C ASP A 18 -5.09 -10.25 -7.40
N GLY A 19 -4.89 -9.08 -6.78
CA GLY A 19 -5.66 -7.87 -7.04
C GLY A 19 -5.56 -7.39 -8.48
N LEU A 20 -4.35 -7.34 -9.05
CA LEU A 20 -4.12 -6.93 -10.44
C LEU A 20 -4.64 -7.96 -11.44
N ASN A 21 -4.42 -9.26 -11.20
CA ASN A 21 -4.95 -10.34 -12.04
C ASN A 21 -6.49 -10.34 -12.10
N GLY A 22 -7.14 -9.91 -11.01
CA GLY A 22 -8.59 -9.70 -10.96
C GLY A 22 -9.08 -8.42 -11.65
N GLY A 23 -8.22 -7.69 -12.39
CA GLY A 23 -8.57 -6.40 -13.00
C GLY A 23 -8.66 -5.24 -12.01
N GLY A 24 -8.12 -5.41 -10.80
CA GLY A 24 -8.01 -4.39 -9.77
C GLY A 24 -6.95 -3.33 -10.10
N ILE A 25 -6.95 -2.27 -9.31
CA ILE A 25 -5.99 -1.18 -9.42
C ILE A 25 -5.34 -0.93 -8.07
N ILE A 26 -4.01 -0.79 -8.05
CA ILE A 26 -3.26 -0.46 -6.84
C ILE A 26 -3.09 1.06 -6.78
N LYS A 27 -3.59 1.64 -5.69
CA LYS A 27 -3.45 3.05 -5.37
C LYS A 27 -2.78 3.23 -4.03
N VAL A 28 -1.92 4.22 -3.96
CA VAL A 28 -1.21 4.62 -2.75
C VAL A 28 -1.64 6.02 -2.30
N ARG A 29 -1.70 6.22 -0.99
CA ARG A 29 -1.83 7.54 -0.38
C ARG A 29 -0.60 7.82 0.47
N CYS A 30 0.11 8.89 0.14
CA CYS A 30 1.18 9.41 0.98
C CYS A 30 0.58 10.12 2.18
N VAL A 31 1.10 9.81 3.37
CA VAL A 31 0.83 10.55 4.59
C VAL A 31 2.11 11.30 4.98
N PRO A 32 2.11 12.64 4.91
CA PRO A 32 3.24 13.44 5.38
C PRO A 32 3.61 13.07 6.81
N SER A 33 4.90 12.84 7.06
CA SER A 33 5.43 12.37 8.35
C SER A 33 4.80 11.06 8.86
N GLY A 34 4.19 10.24 7.99
CA GLY A 34 3.50 9.00 8.36
C GLY A 34 4.40 8.01 9.11
N ALA A 35 5.68 7.92 8.77
CA ALA A 35 6.64 7.09 9.51
C ALA A 35 6.79 7.50 10.99
N LYS A 36 6.64 8.80 11.30
CA LYS A 36 6.75 9.38 12.65
C LYS A 36 5.40 9.38 13.39
N THR A 37 4.30 9.58 12.67
CA THR A 37 2.96 9.75 13.27
C THR A 37 2.15 8.45 13.36
N LEU A 38 2.44 7.45 12.52
CA LEU A 38 1.67 6.21 12.46
C LEU A 38 2.44 5.05 13.05
N THR A 39 1.91 4.46 14.12
CA THR A 39 2.53 3.31 14.79
C THR A 39 2.26 2.01 14.04
N ASN A 40 3.19 1.06 14.12
CA ASN A 40 2.97 -0.27 13.53
C ASN A 40 1.74 -0.96 14.15
N SER A 41 1.47 -0.73 15.43
CA SER A 41 0.27 -1.25 16.10
C SER A 41 -1.01 -0.72 15.45
N ALA A 42 -1.10 0.59 15.18
CA ALA A 42 -2.27 1.18 14.51
C ALA A 42 -2.52 0.59 13.12
N LEU A 43 -1.45 0.30 12.37
CA LEU A 43 -1.50 -0.16 10.98
C LEU A 43 -1.70 -1.68 10.82
N LYS A 44 -1.33 -2.46 11.83
CA LYS A 44 -1.44 -3.93 11.79
C LYS A 44 -2.70 -4.46 12.48
N LYS A 45 -3.12 -3.85 13.59
CA LYS A 45 -4.21 -4.37 14.44
C LYS A 45 -4.96 -3.31 15.25
N GLY A 46 -4.69 -2.03 15.01
CA GLY A 46 -5.29 -0.92 15.75
C GLY A 46 -6.37 -0.24 14.93
N ASP A 47 -6.71 0.98 15.33
CA ASP A 47 -7.88 1.70 14.83
C ASP A 47 -7.84 1.91 13.32
N ILE A 48 -6.69 2.28 12.76
CA ILE A 48 -6.55 2.52 11.32
C ILE A 48 -6.77 1.25 10.51
N TYR A 49 -6.20 0.13 10.96
CA TYR A 49 -6.44 -1.18 10.35
C TYR A 49 -7.93 -1.54 10.44
N ASN A 50 -8.52 -1.43 11.62
CA ASN A 50 -9.92 -1.79 11.85
C ASN A 50 -10.88 -0.96 10.99
N GLU A 51 -10.65 0.35 10.86
CA GLU A 51 -11.46 1.22 9.99
C GLU A 51 -11.32 0.85 8.51
N ALA A 52 -10.13 0.46 8.05
CA ALA A 52 -9.95 -0.04 6.69
C ALA A 52 -10.76 -1.33 6.45
N ILE A 53 -10.71 -2.29 7.38
CA ILE A 53 -11.47 -3.54 7.29
C ILE A 53 -12.99 -3.27 7.33
N LYS A 54 -13.46 -2.41 8.24
CA LYS A 54 -14.88 -1.98 8.30
C LYS A 54 -15.35 -1.33 7.00
N SER A 55 -14.45 -0.62 6.32
CA SER A 55 -14.72 0.00 5.01
C SER A 55 -14.66 -1.00 3.84
N GLY A 56 -14.53 -2.30 4.11
CA GLY A 56 -14.53 -3.36 3.11
C GLY A 56 -13.15 -3.73 2.55
N ALA A 57 -12.05 -3.19 3.10
CA ALA A 57 -10.72 -3.63 2.71
C ALA A 57 -10.46 -5.06 3.22
N LYS A 58 -9.82 -5.91 2.41
CA LYS A 58 -9.39 -7.25 2.84
C LYS A 58 -8.11 -7.23 3.69
N GLY A 59 -7.46 -6.08 3.76
CA GLY A 59 -6.21 -5.84 4.48
C GLY A 59 -5.75 -4.41 4.30
N LEU A 60 -4.68 -4.04 5.00
CA LEU A 60 -4.05 -2.73 4.90
C LEU A 60 -2.54 -2.87 4.69
N PRO A 61 -2.08 -3.24 3.48
CA PRO A 61 -0.66 -3.22 3.18
C PRO A 61 -0.11 -1.80 3.35
N PHE A 62 1.07 -1.67 3.96
CA PHE A 62 1.69 -0.38 4.23
C PHE A 62 3.21 -0.47 4.10
N LEU A 63 3.81 0.68 3.77
CA LEU A 63 5.25 0.89 3.78
C LEU A 63 5.55 2.26 4.42
N LYS A 64 6.57 2.32 5.24
CA LYS A 64 7.10 3.56 5.81
C LYS A 64 8.36 3.92 5.06
N VAL A 65 8.45 5.17 4.65
CA VAL A 65 9.69 5.76 4.15
C VAL A 65 10.35 6.45 5.33
N LEU A 66 11.57 6.02 5.66
CA LEU A 66 12.40 6.59 6.71
C LEU A 66 13.12 7.84 6.21
N ASP A 67 13.75 8.57 7.13
CA ASP A 67 14.45 9.83 6.84
C ASP A 67 15.62 9.62 5.85
N ASP A 68 16.24 8.44 5.88
CA ASP A 68 17.33 8.02 4.98
C ASP A 68 16.86 7.49 3.61
N GLY A 69 15.54 7.48 3.35
CA GLY A 69 14.97 6.90 2.12
C GLY A 69 14.76 5.38 2.17
N GLU A 70 15.16 4.73 3.27
CA GLU A 70 14.87 3.33 3.52
C GLU A 70 13.37 3.05 3.70
N VAL A 71 12.96 1.84 3.35
CA VAL A 71 11.55 1.41 3.41
C VAL A 71 11.36 0.27 4.40
N GLU A 72 10.38 0.43 5.28
CA GLU A 72 9.99 -0.59 6.26
C GLU A 72 8.50 -0.90 6.13
N GLY A 73 8.04 -2.07 6.56
CA GLY A 73 6.59 -2.35 6.57
C GLY A 73 6.27 -3.83 6.61
N ILE A 74 5.31 -4.24 5.77
CA ILE A 74 4.99 -5.66 5.60
C ILE A 74 6.16 -6.34 4.89
N SER A 75 6.80 -7.31 5.55
CA SER A 75 8.03 -7.94 5.06
C SER A 75 7.91 -8.51 3.64
N ALA A 76 6.79 -9.17 3.33
CA ALA A 76 6.52 -9.70 1.99
C ALA A 76 6.36 -8.61 0.92
N LEU A 77 5.82 -7.45 1.29
CA LEU A 77 5.69 -6.30 0.38
C LEU A 77 7.05 -5.63 0.16
N VAL A 78 7.82 -5.40 1.23
CA VAL A 78 9.18 -4.84 1.12
C VAL A 78 10.05 -5.75 0.24
N SER A 79 10.01 -7.06 0.46
CA SER A 79 10.78 -8.02 -0.32
C SER A 79 10.32 -8.17 -1.78
N SER A 80 9.13 -7.66 -2.13
CA SER A 80 8.63 -7.69 -3.51
C SER A 80 9.10 -6.49 -4.34
N LEU A 81 9.68 -5.48 -3.70
CA LEU A 81 10.22 -4.28 -4.35
C LEU A 81 11.71 -4.46 -4.61
N ASP A 82 12.10 -4.53 -5.88
CA ASP A 82 13.47 -4.30 -6.31
C ASP A 82 13.84 -2.81 -6.24
N SER A 83 15.13 -2.51 -6.42
CA SER A 83 15.68 -1.16 -6.34
C SER A 83 15.01 -0.18 -7.30
N THR A 84 14.69 -0.62 -8.53
CA THR A 84 14.05 0.22 -9.55
C THR A 84 12.62 0.56 -9.15
N ASN A 85 11.85 -0.44 -8.72
CA ASN A 85 10.48 -0.24 -8.28
C ASN A 85 10.38 0.59 -7.00
N LYS A 86 11.33 0.41 -6.06
CA LYS A 86 11.47 1.26 -4.87
C LYS A 86 11.72 2.71 -5.27
N GLU A 87 12.67 2.97 -6.17
CA GLU A 87 12.98 4.35 -6.62
C GLU A 87 11.81 4.99 -7.38
N GLN A 88 11.15 4.26 -8.29
CA GLN A 88 9.96 4.74 -9.01
C GLN A 88 8.83 5.11 -8.06
N LEU A 89 8.60 4.29 -7.03
CA LEU A 89 7.62 4.57 -5.99
C LEU A 89 8.01 5.85 -5.25
N LEU A 90 9.23 5.94 -4.72
CA LEU A 90 9.74 7.12 -3.99
C LEU A 90 9.67 8.41 -4.82
N CYS A 91 10.02 8.35 -6.10
CA CYS A 91 10.01 9.50 -7.01
C CYS A 91 8.58 10.02 -7.26
N ARG A 92 7.61 9.13 -7.49
CA ARG A 92 6.24 9.52 -7.80
C ARG A 92 5.44 9.94 -6.57
N SER A 93 5.87 9.53 -5.38
CA SER A 93 5.06 9.60 -4.18
C SER A 93 5.87 10.19 -3.02
N ARG A 94 5.69 11.50 -2.82
CA ARG A 94 6.37 12.31 -1.79
C ARG A 94 5.84 11.97 -0.38
N GLY A 95 6.42 10.97 0.30
CA GLY A 95 6.19 10.65 1.72
C GLY A 95 5.87 9.17 2.01
N SER A 96 5.69 8.80 3.29
CA SER A 96 5.41 7.42 3.74
C SER A 96 4.03 6.90 3.27
N TYR A 97 3.89 5.58 3.05
CA TYR A 97 2.82 4.94 2.25
C TYR A 97 1.77 4.16 3.04
N HIS A 98 0.50 4.39 2.67
CA HIS A 98 -0.58 3.42 2.88
C HIS A 98 -1.07 2.94 1.53
N PHE A 99 -1.10 1.62 1.34
CA PHE A 99 -1.71 1.01 0.18
C PHE A 99 -3.14 0.64 0.52
N THR A 100 -4.03 0.99 -0.40
CA THR A 100 -5.40 0.49 -0.37
C THR A 100 -5.59 -0.23 -1.69
N GLU A 101 -5.74 -1.54 -1.65
CA GLU A 101 -6.23 -2.29 -2.79
C GLU A 101 -7.75 -2.10 -2.85
N ARG A 102 -8.26 -1.62 -3.99
CA ARG A 102 -9.70 -1.62 -4.27
C ARG A 102 -9.91 -2.61 -5.42
N SER A 103 -10.59 -3.71 -5.13
CA SER A 103 -11.03 -4.67 -6.14
C SER A 103 -12.13 -4.03 -7.00
N SER A 104 -12.05 -4.21 -8.30
CA SER A 104 -12.99 -3.68 -9.29
C SER A 104 -14.27 -4.52 -9.34
N GLN A 105 -15.07 -4.53 -8.27
CA GLN A 105 -16.48 -4.98 -8.23
C GLN A 105 -16.98 -4.70 -6.79
N SER A 106 -17.96 -3.84 -6.51
CA SER A 106 -19.15 -3.45 -7.26
C SER A 106 -19.53 -2.00 -6.90
N ALA A 107 -19.97 -1.25 -7.92
CA ALA A 107 -20.99 -0.24 -7.71
C ALA A 107 -22.29 -0.99 -7.40
N GLY A 108 -22.80 -0.84 -6.19
CA GLY A 108 -24.15 -1.21 -5.81
C GLY A 108 -24.79 0.03 -5.20
N LEU A 109 -25.61 0.69 -6.00
CA LEU A 109 -26.59 1.67 -5.55
C LEU A 109 -27.69 0.89 -4.84
N ASP A 110 -27.90 1.16 -3.54
CA ASP A 110 -29.22 1.20 -2.92
C ASP A 110 -29.24 2.36 -1.91
#